data_AF-A0A0D7CNW6-F1
#
_entry.id   AF-A0A0D7CNW6-F1
#
_cell.length_a   1.000
_cell.length_b   1.000
_cell.length_c   1.000
_cell.angle_alpha   90.00
_cell.angle_beta   90.00
_cell.angle_gamma   90.00
#
_symmetry.space_group_name_H-M   'P 1'
#
loop_
_entity.id
_entity.type
_entity.pdbx_description
1 polymer ?
#
loop_
_entity_poly.entity_id
_entity_poly.type
_entity_poly.pdbx_seq_one_letter_code
_entity_poly.pdbx_strand_id
1 'polypeptide(L)'
;MWARPNQVERWFGLLTDKLIRRGVHTSVKALEDDITAWIDTWNEEPQPFTWTKTADEILNSLADYLAKVTTTDTARGFPLHKAGS
;
A
#
# COMPACT_ATOMS: atom_id res chain seq x y z
N MET A 1 -11.48 -6.33 -2.03
CA MET A 1 -10.52 -5.92 -0.98
C MET A 1 -9.72 -4.76 -1.53
N TRP A 2 -9.78 -3.59 -0.90
CA TRP A 2 -9.17 -2.35 -1.39
C TRP A 2 -7.66 -2.38 -1.11
N ALA A 3 -6.85 -2.00 -2.10
CA ALA A 3 -5.40 -1.96 -1.97
C ALA A 3 -5.01 -1.00 -0.82
N ARG A 4 -4.19 -1.50 0.12
CA ARG A 4 -3.59 -0.65 1.16
C ARG A 4 -2.48 0.16 0.51
N PRO A 5 -2.46 1.50 0.63
CA PRO A 5 -1.46 2.31 -0.03
C PRO A 5 -0.06 2.00 0.50
N ASN A 6 0.87 1.80 -0.43
CA ASN A 6 2.24 1.37 -0.15
C ASN A 6 3.09 2.52 0.44
N GLN A 7 4.31 2.24 0.91
CA GLN A 7 5.18 3.24 1.54
C GLN A 7 5.57 4.39 0.59
N VAL A 8 5.83 4.09 -0.68
CA VAL A 8 6.13 5.06 -1.74
C VAL A 8 4.91 5.95 -2.00
N GLU A 9 3.71 5.38 -2.11
CA GLU A 9 2.47 6.15 -2.29
C GLU A 9 2.21 7.09 -1.10
N ARG A 10 2.46 6.63 0.12
CA ARG A 10 2.35 7.45 1.34
C ARG A 10 3.36 8.58 1.36
N TRP A 11 4.59 8.30 0.95
CA TRP A 11 5.65 9.30 0.85
C TRP A 11 5.28 10.40 -0.17
N PHE A 12 4.81 10.04 -1.36
CA PHE A 12 4.34 11.00 -2.36
C PHE A 12 3.13 11.81 -1.91
N GLY A 13 2.21 11.18 -1.15
CA GLY A 13 1.11 11.89 -0.52
C GLY A 13 1.58 12.97 0.46
N LEU A 14 2.62 12.67 1.25
CA LEU A 14 3.19 13.60 2.22
C LEU A 14 3.95 14.76 1.56
N LEU A 15 4.75 14.48 0.52
CA LEU A 15 5.40 15.50 -0.32
C LEU A 15 4.34 16.45 -0.91
N THR A 16 3.26 15.89 -1.45
CA THR A 16 2.18 16.68 -2.07
C THR A 16 1.49 17.58 -1.05
N ASP A 17 1.14 17.07 0.13
CA ASP A 17 0.40 17.85 1.14
C ASP A 17 1.26 18.92 1.80
N LYS A 18 2.54 18.64 2.05
CA LYS A 18 3.42 19.54 2.82
C LYS A 18 4.19 20.53 1.95
N LEU A 19 4.70 20.09 0.80
CA LEU A 19 5.52 20.92 -0.08
C LEU A 19 4.66 21.54 -1.19
N ILE A 20 4.01 20.69 -2.00
CA ILE A 20 3.38 21.16 -3.26
C ILE A 20 2.11 21.99 -3.02
N ARG A 21 1.22 21.58 -2.11
CA ARG A 21 -0.06 22.27 -1.89
C ARG A 21 0.04 23.48 -0.97
N ARG A 22 1.06 23.54 -0.12
CA ARG A 22 1.23 24.59 0.90
C ARG A 22 2.41 25.53 0.61
N GLY A 23 3.30 25.16 -0.31
CA GLY A 23 4.42 25.98 -0.74
C GLY A 23 4.01 27.07 -1.72
N VAL A 24 4.74 28.18 -1.68
CA VAL A 24 4.66 29.25 -2.68
C VAL A 24 5.95 29.24 -3.47
N HIS A 25 5.91 28.65 -4.66
CA HIS A 25 7.07 28.52 -5.54
C HIS A 25 7.01 29.61 -6.61
N THR A 26 7.99 30.52 -6.62
CA THR A 26 7.99 31.70 -7.48
C THR A 26 8.40 31.41 -8.93
N SER A 27 8.93 30.21 -9.18
CA SER A 27 9.29 29.71 -10.49
C SER A 27 9.34 28.17 -10.50
N VAL A 28 9.38 27.58 -11.69
CA VAL A 28 9.63 26.14 -11.85
C VAL A 28 10.98 25.75 -11.25
N LYS A 29 12.01 26.57 -11.44
CA LYS A 29 13.34 26.29 -10.89
C LYS A 29 13.34 26.27 -9.36
N ALA A 30 12.63 27.22 -8.74
CA ALA A 30 12.46 27.23 -7.28
C ALA A 30 11.74 25.97 -6.79
N LEU A 31 10.71 25.49 -7.50
CA LEU A 31 10.03 24.24 -7.17
C LEU A 31 10.96 23.02 -7.28
N GLU A 32 11.79 22.93 -8.32
CA GLU A 32 12.77 21.85 -8.49
C GLU A 32 13.79 21.82 -7.34
N ASP A 33 14.29 22.99 -6.95
CA ASP A 33 15.25 23.13 -5.86
C ASP A 33 14.60 22.75 -4.51
N ASP A 34 13.36 23.19 -4.27
CA ASP A 34 12.59 22.85 -3.07
C ASP A 34 12.30 21.35 -2.96
N ILE A 35 11.98 20.67 -4.08
CA ILE A 35 11.78 19.21 -4.11
C ILE A 35 13.09 18.48 -3.79
N THR A 36 14.21 18.94 -4.35
CA THR A 36 15.53 18.33 -4.13
C THR A 36 15.92 18.46 -2.65
N ALA A 37 15.82 19.66 -2.08
CA ALA A 37 16.11 19.90 -0.68
C ALA A 37 15.20 19.08 0.26
N TRP A 38 13.92 18.92 -0.10
CA TRP A 38 12.99 18.07 0.64
C TRP A 38 13.41 16.59 0.64
N ILE A 39 13.83 16.06 -0.51
CA ILE A 39 14.32 14.68 -0.63
C ILE A 39 15.56 14.49 0.24
N ASP A 40 16.52 15.40 0.17
CA ASP A 40 17.75 15.32 0.96
C ASP A 40 17.46 15.34 2.46
N THR A 41 16.64 16.30 2.91
CA THR A 41 16.21 16.40 4.32
C THR A 41 15.49 15.14 4.79
N TRP A 42 14.61 14.58 3.96
CA TRP A 42 13.89 13.36 4.30
C TRP A 42 14.82 12.13 4.38
N ASN A 43 15.86 12.08 3.55
CA ASN A 43 16.83 10.99 3.55
C ASN A 43 17.79 11.04 4.74
N GLU A 44 18.07 12.22 5.30
CA GLU A 44 18.89 12.39 6.50
C GLU A 44 18.22 11.78 7.74
N GLU A 45 16.92 12.03 7.94
CA GLU A 45 16.13 11.47 9.04
C GLU A 45 14.82 10.86 8.52
N PRO A 46 14.87 9.66 7.91
CA PRO A 46 13.68 9.05 7.33
C PRO A 46 12.70 8.68 8.42
N GLN A 47 11.47 9.21 8.34
CA GLN A 47 10.37 8.78 9.20
C GLN A 47 9.74 7.51 8.59
N PRO A 48 10.03 6.32 9.15
CA PRO A 48 9.52 5.10 8.57
C PRO A 48 8.02 5.01 8.83
N PHE A 49 7.23 4.81 7.76
CA PHE A 49 5.84 4.46 7.93
C PHE A 49 5.74 3.05 8.52
N THR A 50 5.30 2.95 9.77
CA THR A 50 5.10 1.67 10.44
C THR A 50 3.96 0.91 9.77
N TRP A 51 4.26 -0.29 9.29
CA TRP A 51 3.22 -1.26 8.93
C TRP A 51 2.49 -1.67 10.21
N THR A 52 1.27 -1.15 10.40
CA THR A 52 0.47 -1.46 11.59
C THR A 52 -0.12 -2.87 11.59
N LYS A 53 0.15 -3.69 10.56
CA LYS A 53 -0.29 -5.07 10.51
C LYS A 53 0.85 -6.02 10.83
N THR A 54 0.66 -6.86 11.84
CA THR A 54 1.62 -7.93 12.15
C THR A 54 1.58 -9.00 11.05
N ALA A 55 2.63 -9.83 10.99
CA ALA A 55 2.68 -10.96 10.07
C ALA A 55 1.46 -11.89 10.28
N ASP A 56 1.08 -12.14 11.53
CA ASP A 56 -0.09 -12.95 11.88
C ASP A 56 -1.40 -12.37 11.35
N GLU A 57 -1.60 -11.05 11.41
CA GLU A 57 -2.79 -10.39 10.87
C GLU A 57 -2.86 -10.49 9.34
N ILE A 58 -1.71 -10.49 8.67
CA ILE A 58 -1.62 -10.70 7.23
C ILE A 58 -1.96 -12.16 6.89
N LEU A 59 -1.38 -13.12 7.61
CA LEU A 59 -1.61 -14.55 7.40
C LEU A 59 -3.08 -14.95 7.67
N ASN A 60 -3.67 -14.44 8.74
CA ASN A 60 -5.07 -14.68 9.07
C ASN A 60 -6.01 -14.09 8.00
N SER A 61 -5.74 -12.87 7.53
CA SER A 61 -6.54 -12.27 6.46
C SER A 61 -6.43 -13.03 5.14
N LEU A 62 -5.28 -13.66 4.86
CA LEU A 62 -5.09 -14.51 3.69
C LEU A 62 -5.84 -15.83 3.84
N ALA A 63 -5.76 -16.46 5.01
CA ALA A 63 -6.50 -17.69 5.30
C ALA A 63 -8.02 -17.50 5.14
N ASP A 64 -8.57 -16.41 5.71
CA ASP A 64 -9.98 -16.05 5.58
C ASP A 64 -10.39 -15.81 4.12
N TYR A 65 -9.53 -15.16 3.35
CA TYR A 65 -9.77 -14.92 1.93
C TYR A 65 -9.80 -16.22 1.13
N LEU A 66 -8.82 -17.10 1.34
CA LEU A 66 -8.74 -18.40 0.67
C LEU A 66 -9.95 -19.28 1.02
N ALA A 67 -10.35 -19.33 2.30
CA ALA A 67 -11.53 -20.07 2.73
C ALA A 67 -12.82 -19.58 2.03
N LYS A 68 -12.97 -18.26 1.86
CA LYS A 68 -14.10 -17.67 1.13
C LYS A 68 -14.08 -18.02 -0.35
N VAL A 69 -12.91 -18.00 -0.99
CA VAL A 69 -12.75 -18.36 -2.40
C VAL A 69 -13.07 -19.85 -2.63
N THR A 70 -12.53 -20.75 -1.81
CA THR A 70 -12.77 -22.20 -1.91
C THR A 70 -14.23 -22.58 -1.63
N THR A 71 -14.88 -21.92 -0.68
CA THR A 71 -16.31 -22.15 -0.39
C THR A 71 -17.18 -21.68 -1.56
N THR A 72 -16.82 -20.56 -2.18
CA THR A 72 -17.54 -20.02 -3.33
C THR A 72 -17.36 -20.88 -4.58
N ASP A 73 -16.19 -21.52 -4.74
CA ASP A 73 -15.91 -22.48 -5.81
C ASP A 73 -16.72 -23.78 -5.63
N THR A 74 -16.78 -24.29 -4.39
CA THR A 74 -17.58 -25.48 -4.05
C THR A 74 -19.09 -25.26 -4.27
N ALA A 75 -19.59 -24.04 -4.02
CA ALA A 75 -20.99 -23.68 -4.24
C ALA A 75 -21.36 -23.41 -5.71
N ARG A 76 -20.39 -23.20 -6.61
CA ARG A 76 -20.63 -22.95 -8.05
C ARG A 76 -20.59 -24.18 -8.94
N GLY A 77 -20.40 -25.37 -8.37
CA GLY A 77 -20.63 -26.63 -9.08
C GLY A 77 -19.49 -27.05 -9.98
N PHE A 78 -18.57 -27.83 -9.43
CA PHE A 78 -17.95 -28.93 -10.16
C PHE A 78 -18.18 -30.21 -9.36
N PRO A 79 -18.94 -31.19 -9.89
CA PRO A 79 -19.08 -32.47 -9.22
C PRO A 79 -17.72 -33.16 -9.28
N LEU A 80 -17.02 -33.26 -8.15
CA LEU A 80 -15.91 -34.19 -8.01
C LEU A 80 -16.51 -35.59 -8.10
N HIS A 81 -16.36 -36.19 -9.29
CA HIS A 81 -16.74 -37.55 -9.57
C HIS A 81 -16.10 -38.45 -8.51
N LYS A 82 -16.92 -39.09 -7.66
CA LYS A 82 -16.44 -40.23 -6.87
C LYS A 82 -15.97 -41.29 -7.87
N ALA A 83 -14.66 -41.40 -8.05
CA ALA A 83 -14.05 -42.65 -8.50
C ALA A 83 -13.89 -43.53 -7.25
N GLY A 84 -14.43 -44.74 -7.33
CA GLY A 84 -14.52 -45.66 -6.22
C GLY A 84 -13.17 -46.17 -5.71
N SER A 85 -13.17 -46.56 -4.44
CA SER A 85 -12.87 -47.92 -4.00
C SER A 85 -13.74 -48.24 -2.78
#